data_AF-A0A3N4KT45-F1
#
_entry.id   AF-A0A3N4KT45-F1
#
_cell.length_a   1.000
_cell.length_b   1.000
_cell.length_c   1.000
_cell.angle_alpha   90.00
_cell.angle_beta   90.00
_cell.angle_gamma   90.00
#
_symmetry.space_group_name_H-M   'P 1'
#
loop_
_entity.id
_entity.type
_entity.pdbx_description
1 polymer ?
#
loop_
_entity_poly.entity_id
_entity_poly.type
_entity_poly.pdbx_seq_one_letter_code
_entity_poly.pdbx_strand_id
1 'polypeptide(L)'
;MSAIGGAAGKEGLRRGARRDPELYVLFALMCGAFALAGYNFSRNPTMSSSQEPRINMVPDSAPWKDDGLENSDKNNYKYKYHPNADYRKAPKNAPSALHSVILPNVTLSKRLHEKYNKYGKDNY
;
A
#
# COMPACT_ATOMS: atom_id res chain seq x y z
N MET A 1 -34.76 -23.34 12.54
CA MET A 1 -34.90 -24.30 11.43
C MET A 1 -35.73 -23.65 10.31
N SER A 2 -35.09 -23.06 9.29
CA SER A 2 -35.79 -22.52 8.12
C SER A 2 -35.46 -23.39 6.91
N ALA A 3 -36.27 -24.43 6.70
CA ALA A 3 -36.11 -25.39 5.59
C ALA A 3 -37.28 -25.31 4.60
N ILE A 4 -38.28 -24.45 4.85
CA ILE A 4 -39.53 -24.41 4.07
C ILE A 4 -39.38 -23.57 2.78
N GLY A 5 -38.43 -22.63 2.71
CA GLY A 5 -38.19 -21.82 1.50
C GLY A 5 -37.40 -22.51 0.37
N GLY A 6 -36.64 -23.57 0.68
CA GLY A 6 -35.71 -24.19 -0.27
C GLY A 6 -36.36 -25.17 -1.26
N ALA A 7 -37.42 -25.86 -0.86
CA ALA A 7 -38.07 -26.88 -1.69
C ALA A 7 -38.99 -26.26 -2.76
N ALA A 8 -39.87 -25.33 -2.35
CA ALA A 8 -40.76 -24.61 -3.26
C ALA A 8 -39.99 -23.74 -4.27
N GLY A 9 -38.89 -23.10 -3.84
CA GLY A 9 -38.01 -22.34 -4.73
C GLY A 9 -37.32 -23.22 -5.78
N LYS A 10 -36.88 -24.43 -5.41
CA LYS A 10 -36.27 -25.40 -6.34
C LYS A 10 -37.25 -25.90 -7.39
N GLU A 11 -38.51 -26.19 -7.01
CA GLU A 11 -39.54 -26.58 -7.97
C GLU A 11 -39.93 -25.44 -8.91
N GLY A 12 -40.07 -24.21 -8.39
CA GLY A 12 -40.32 -23.02 -9.21
C GLY A 12 -39.21 -22.77 -10.22
N LEU A 13 -37.94 -22.89 -9.79
CA LEU A 13 -36.78 -22.77 -10.67
C LEU A 13 -36.72 -23.88 -11.72
N ARG A 14 -36.99 -25.14 -11.36
CA ARG A 14 -37.02 -26.25 -12.34
C ARG A 14 -38.15 -26.07 -13.35
N ARG A 15 -39.31 -25.57 -12.93
CA ARG A 15 -40.46 -25.31 -13.82
C ARG A 15 -40.18 -24.15 -14.76
N GLY A 16 -39.53 -23.09 -14.28
CA GLY A 16 -39.08 -21.96 -15.11
C GLY A 16 -37.99 -22.37 -16.10
N ALA A 17 -36.95 -23.07 -15.64
CA ALA A 17 -35.86 -23.52 -16.51
C ALA A 17 -36.28 -24.55 -17.57
N ARG A 18 -37.33 -25.35 -17.32
CA ARG A 18 -37.91 -26.25 -18.33
C ARG A 18 -38.76 -25.53 -19.37
N ARG A 19 -39.31 -24.37 -19.03
CA ARG A 19 -40.19 -23.59 -19.91
C ARG A 19 -39.37 -22.80 -20.93
N ASP A 20 -38.25 -22.23 -20.49
CA ASP A 20 -37.40 -21.37 -21.31
C ASP A 20 -35.98 -21.96 -21.40
N PRO A 21 -35.65 -22.70 -22.48
CA PRO A 21 -34.36 -23.35 -22.62
C PRO A 21 -33.18 -22.35 -22.70
N GLU A 22 -33.45 -21.10 -23.05
CA GLU A 22 -32.47 -20.00 -23.05
C GLU A 22 -31.90 -19.71 -21.66
N LEU A 23 -32.64 -20.05 -20.59
CA LEU A 23 -32.19 -19.83 -19.22
C LEU A 23 -30.97 -20.70 -18.87
N TYR A 24 -30.81 -21.88 -19.50
CA TYR A 24 -29.60 -22.69 -19.35
C TYR A 24 -28.38 -22.04 -19.99
N VAL A 25 -28.56 -21.38 -21.13
CA VAL A 25 -27.50 -20.65 -21.83
C VAL A 25 -27.06 -19.44 -21.01
N LEU A 26 -28.01 -18.68 -20.48
CA LEU A 26 -27.74 -17.56 -19.58
C LEU A 26 -27.01 -18.03 -18.31
N PHE A 27 -27.45 -19.15 -17.73
CA PHE A 27 -26.81 -19.74 -16.55
C PHE A 27 -25.36 -20.14 -16.84
N ALA A 28 -25.10 -20.80 -17.96
CA ALA A 28 -23.74 -21.18 -18.37
C ALA A 28 -22.83 -19.94 -18.57
N LEU A 29 -23.35 -18.87 -19.17
CA LEU A 29 -22.60 -17.63 -19.39
C LEU A 29 -22.25 -16.95 -18.05
N MET A 30 -23.21 -16.86 -17.13
CA MET A 30 -22.98 -16.28 -15.80
C MET A 30 -21.97 -17.11 -14.99
N CYS A 31 -22.11 -18.44 -14.98
CA CYS A 31 -21.13 -19.31 -14.34
C CYS A 31 -19.73 -19.15 -14.95
N GLY A 32 -19.61 -19.05 -16.28
CA GLY A 32 -18.33 -18.81 -16.96
C GLY A 32 -17.71 -17.46 -16.58
N ALA A 33 -18.50 -16.38 -16.60
CA ALA A 33 -18.04 -15.04 -16.24
C ALA A 33 -17.57 -14.96 -14.78
N PHE A 34 -18.36 -15.49 -13.84
CA PHE A 34 -17.99 -15.51 -12.43
C PHE A 34 -16.84 -16.46 -12.13
N ALA A 35 -16.70 -17.58 -12.83
CA ALA A 35 -15.54 -18.46 -12.68
C ALA A 35 -14.25 -17.79 -13.15
N LEU A 36 -14.27 -17.08 -14.28
CA LEU A 36 -13.11 -16.34 -14.78
C LEU A 36 -12.75 -15.17 -13.86
N ALA A 37 -13.74 -14.39 -13.44
CA ALA A 37 -13.53 -13.30 -12.49
C ALA A 37 -13.00 -13.84 -11.15
N GLY A 38 -13.60 -14.91 -10.63
CA GLY A 38 -13.18 -15.57 -9.41
C GLY A 38 -11.78 -16.17 -9.50
N TYR A 39 -11.41 -16.76 -10.64
CA TYR A 39 -10.05 -17.26 -10.89
C TYR A 39 -9.04 -16.10 -10.93
N ASN A 40 -9.38 -14.99 -11.58
CA ASN A 40 -8.53 -13.80 -11.63
C ASN A 40 -8.33 -13.20 -10.22
N PHE A 41 -9.42 -13.02 -9.45
CA PHE A 41 -9.37 -12.51 -8.08
C PHE A 41 -8.74 -13.50 -7.09
N SER A 42 -8.79 -14.81 -7.35
CA SER A 42 -8.10 -15.80 -6.51
C SER A 42 -6.58 -15.78 -6.74
N ARG A 43 -6.13 -15.56 -7.97
CA ARG A 43 -4.69 -15.45 -8.29
C ARG A 43 -4.12 -14.10 -7.94
N ASN A 44 -4.93 -13.06 -8.09
CA ASN A 44 -4.61 -11.69 -7.70
C ASN A 44 -5.60 -11.27 -6.62
N PRO A 45 -5.47 -11.80 -5.39
CA PRO A 45 -6.26 -11.29 -4.28
C PRO A 45 -6.05 -9.79 -4.26
N THR A 46 -7.14 -9.03 -4.28
CA THR A 46 -7.13 -7.58 -4.08
C THR A 46 -6.74 -7.28 -2.64
N MET A 47 -5.58 -7.76 -2.20
CA MET A 47 -4.85 -7.14 -1.13
C MET A 47 -4.62 -5.71 -1.59
N SER A 48 -4.93 -4.75 -0.72
CA SER A 48 -4.63 -3.35 -0.95
C SER A 48 -3.28 -3.29 -1.64
N SER A 49 -3.28 -2.85 -2.90
CA SER A 49 -2.09 -2.29 -3.49
C SER A 49 -1.84 -1.01 -2.68
N SER A 50 -1.36 -1.16 -1.45
CA SER A 50 -0.45 -0.18 -0.90
C SER A 50 0.64 -0.14 -1.95
N GLN A 51 0.61 0.89 -2.78
CA GLN A 51 1.72 1.30 -3.64
C GLN A 51 2.95 1.70 -2.79
N GLU A 52 2.95 1.39 -1.50
CA GLU A 52 4.12 1.37 -0.66
C GLU A 52 4.87 0.06 -0.94
N PRO A 53 6.12 0.10 -1.44
CA PRO A 53 6.94 -1.09 -1.47
C PRO A 53 6.95 -1.69 -0.06
N ARG A 54 6.86 -3.02 0.09
CA ARG A 54 7.09 -3.64 1.39
C ARG A 54 8.50 -3.24 1.83
N ILE A 55 8.62 -2.34 2.79
CA ILE A 55 9.91 -1.90 3.30
C ILE A 55 10.27 -2.84 4.44
N ASN A 56 11.32 -3.63 4.26
CA ASN A 56 11.85 -4.44 5.36
C ASN A 56 12.72 -3.53 6.23
N MET A 57 12.26 -3.27 7.45
CA MET A 57 13.03 -2.59 8.47
C MET A 57 14.16 -3.51 8.96
N VAL A 58 15.31 -2.93 9.27
CA VAL A 58 16.45 -3.68 9.81
C VAL A 58 16.16 -3.98 11.29
N PRO A 59 16.26 -5.25 11.75
CA PRO A 59 16.10 -5.59 13.15
C PRO A 59 17.05 -4.76 14.03
N ASP A 60 16.57 -4.31 15.19
CA ASP A 60 17.32 -3.50 16.17
C ASP A 60 17.90 -2.17 15.64
N SER A 61 17.48 -1.71 14.45
CA SER A 61 17.85 -0.38 13.93
C SER A 61 17.04 0.78 14.53
N ALA A 62 16.40 0.55 15.67
CA ALA A 62 15.67 1.61 16.35
C ALA A 62 16.66 2.62 16.94
N PRO A 63 16.42 3.93 16.78
CA PRO A 63 17.41 4.95 17.14
C PRO A 63 17.68 5.06 18.64
N TRP A 64 16.80 4.53 19.50
CA TRP A 64 16.99 4.47 20.96
C TRP A 64 17.63 3.17 21.45
N LYS A 65 17.95 2.23 20.54
CA LYS A 65 18.61 0.95 20.82
C LYS A 65 20.12 0.98 20.54
N ASP A 66 20.61 2.07 19.96
CA ASP A 66 22.03 2.25 19.65
C ASP A 66 22.68 2.98 20.82
N ASP A 67 23.32 2.22 21.72
CA ASP A 67 23.77 2.68 23.05
C ASP A 67 25.05 3.54 23.00
N GLY A 68 25.61 3.78 21.82
CA GLY A 68 27.01 4.23 21.66
C GLY A 68 27.26 5.37 20.67
N LEU A 69 26.24 5.92 20.01
CA LEU A 69 26.45 7.08 19.12
C LEU A 69 26.16 8.37 19.88
N GLU A 70 27.24 9.06 20.26
CA GLU A 70 27.21 10.46 20.65
C GLU A 70 26.36 11.23 19.62
N ASN A 71 25.47 12.08 20.14
CA ASN A 71 24.42 12.81 19.44
C ASN A 71 24.97 13.88 18.45
N SER A 72 26.04 13.57 17.71
CA SER A 72 26.81 14.51 16.89
C SER A 72 26.40 14.49 15.43
N ASP A 73 25.93 13.36 14.90
CA ASP A 73 25.48 13.29 13.49
C ASP A 73 23.97 13.48 13.38
N LYS A 74 23.56 14.48 12.58
CA LYS A 74 22.16 14.79 12.21
C LYS A 74 21.34 13.60 11.67
N ASN A 75 21.99 12.46 11.41
CA ASN A 75 21.42 11.25 10.81
C ASN A 75 21.31 10.04 11.75
N ASN A 76 21.86 10.10 12.98
CA ASN A 76 21.92 8.94 13.88
C ASN A 76 20.56 8.55 14.49
N TYR A 77 19.54 9.41 14.36
CA TYR A 77 18.18 9.13 14.86
C TYR A 77 17.23 8.48 13.85
N LYS A 78 17.74 8.10 12.66
CA LYS A 78 16.90 7.58 11.57
C LYS A 78 16.87 6.06 11.60
N TYR A 79 15.68 5.49 11.47
CA TYR A 79 15.52 4.05 11.23
C TYR A 79 16.23 3.61 9.97
N LYS A 80 16.63 2.33 9.90
CA LYS A 80 17.29 1.74 8.74
C LYS A 80 16.40 0.70 8.06
N TYR A 81 16.51 0.62 6.74
CA TYR A 81 15.71 -0.31 5.94
C TYR A 81 16.51 -0.97 4.81
N HIS A 82 16.05 -2.13 4.37
CA HIS A 82 16.58 -2.84 3.21
C HIS A 82 15.87 -2.37 1.92
N PRO A 83 16.60 -1.81 0.93
CA PRO A 83 16.01 -1.40 -0.33
C PRO A 83 15.32 -2.56 -1.05
N ASN A 84 14.12 -2.32 -1.58
CA ASN A 84 13.29 -3.31 -2.29
C ASN A 84 12.97 -4.58 -1.45
N ALA A 85 12.94 -4.46 -0.11
CA ALA A 85 12.72 -5.59 0.78
C ALA A 85 13.79 -6.71 0.69
N ASP A 86 14.98 -6.41 0.16
CA ASP A 86 16.03 -7.41 -0.07
C ASP A 86 17.10 -7.36 1.04
N TYR A 87 17.11 -8.38 1.91
CA TYR A 87 18.08 -8.52 3.01
C TYR A 87 19.54 -8.62 2.54
N ARG A 88 19.78 -8.95 1.27
CA ARG A 88 21.13 -9.01 0.69
C ARG A 88 21.72 -7.63 0.43
N LYS A 89 20.89 -6.60 0.35
CA LYS A 89 21.33 -5.22 0.09
C LYS A 89 21.66 -4.53 1.40
N ALA A 90 22.71 -3.71 1.37
CA ALA A 90 23.13 -2.91 2.50
C ALA A 90 21.97 -2.03 3.03
N PRO A 91 21.78 -1.95 4.35
CA PRO A 91 20.82 -1.04 4.98
C PRO A 91 21.00 0.41 4.56
N LYS A 92 19.89 1.10 4.29
CA LYS A 92 19.86 2.56 4.06
C LYS A 92 19.10 3.27 5.17
N ASN A 93 19.51 4.50 5.49
CA ASN A 93 18.80 5.36 6.43
C ASN A 93 17.47 5.82 5.83
N ALA A 94 16.42 5.87 6.65
CA ALA A 94 15.12 6.39 6.29
C ALA A 94 15.22 7.88 5.89
N PRO A 95 14.33 8.36 5.01
CA PRO A 95 14.20 9.79 4.77
C PRO A 95 13.86 10.55 6.06
N SER A 96 14.14 11.86 6.09
CA SER A 96 13.77 12.73 7.21
C SER A 96 12.27 12.70 7.46
N ALA A 97 11.84 12.66 8.72
CA ALA A 97 10.43 12.73 9.11
C ALA A 97 9.76 14.04 8.66
N LEU A 98 10.56 15.10 8.48
CA LEU A 98 10.11 16.36 7.91
C LEU A 98 10.66 16.51 6.49
N HIS A 99 9.76 16.72 5.54
CA HIS A 99 10.08 17.03 4.14
C HIS A 99 10.29 18.54 4.00
N SER A 100 11.53 18.97 3.75
CA SER A 100 11.83 20.35 3.37
C SER A 100 12.29 20.41 1.92
N VAL A 101 11.51 21.07 1.07
CA VAL A 101 11.92 21.42 -0.29
C VAL A 101 12.48 22.83 -0.25
N ILE A 102 13.76 22.95 -0.60
CA ILE A 102 14.39 24.25 -0.81
C ILE A 102 14.06 24.64 -2.25
N LEU A 103 13.33 25.74 -2.44
CA LEU A 103 13.11 26.32 -3.76
C LEU A 103 14.25 27.29 -4.08
N PRO A 104 15.18 26.94 -4.99
CA PRO A 104 16.17 27.90 -5.46
C PRO A 104 15.48 28.96 -6.34
N ASN A 105 15.97 30.20 -6.27
CA ASN A 105 15.55 31.33 -7.12
C ASN A 105 14.07 31.73 -7.01
N VAL A 106 13.64 32.08 -5.80
CA VAL A 106 12.38 32.82 -5.60
C VAL A 106 12.59 34.32 -5.81
N THR A 107 11.66 35.01 -6.49
CA THR A 107 11.62 36.48 -6.59
C THR A 107 11.12 37.12 -5.29
N LEU A 108 11.71 36.73 -4.16
CA LEU A 108 11.38 37.28 -2.84
C LEU A 108 12.26 38.51 -2.56
N SER A 109 11.70 39.51 -1.89
CA SER A 109 12.49 40.65 -1.42
C SER A 109 13.57 40.20 -0.44
N LYS A 110 14.73 40.90 -0.43
CA LYS A 110 15.91 40.53 0.36
C LYS A 110 15.60 40.29 1.84
N ARG A 111 14.71 41.09 2.42
CA ARG A 111 14.24 40.97 3.81
C ARG A 111 13.54 39.64 4.11
N LEU A 112 12.68 39.19 3.19
CA LEU A 112 11.97 37.91 3.35
C LEU A 112 12.90 36.74 3.07
N HIS A 113 13.80 36.89 2.09
CA HIS A 113 14.82 35.90 1.80
C HIS A 113 15.71 35.64 3.02
N GLU A 114 16.26 36.67 3.65
CA GLU A 114 17.09 36.50 4.86
C GLU A 114 16.32 35.92 6.05
N LYS A 115 15.02 36.23 6.20
CA LYS A 115 14.20 35.73 7.31
C LYS A 115 13.88 34.22 7.17
N TYR A 116 13.52 33.76 5.97
CA TYR A 116 13.03 32.40 5.74
C TYR A 116 14.05 31.46 5.10
N ASN A 117 15.17 31.97 4.57
CA ASN A 117 16.23 31.13 4.02
C ASN A 117 17.00 30.43 5.15
N LYS A 118 17.16 29.12 4.99
CA LYS A 118 17.91 28.22 5.87
C LYS A 118 19.32 27.92 5.34
N TYR A 119 19.58 28.20 4.07
CA TYR A 119 20.84 27.89 3.41
C TYR A 119 21.92 28.93 3.78
N GLY A 120 23.11 28.47 4.19
CA GLY A 120 24.26 29.33 4.51
C GLY A 120 24.25 29.95 5.92
N LYS A 121 23.48 29.39 6.87
CA LYS A 121 23.50 29.78 8.28
C LYS A 121 24.08 28.64 9.12
N ASP A 122 25.01 28.97 10.00
CA ASP A 122 25.86 27.99 10.71
C ASP A 122 25.12 27.05 11.69
N ASN A 123 23.83 27.30 11.96
CA ASN A 123 23.04 26.59 12.97
C ASN A 123 21.88 25.73 12.42
N TYR A 124 21.91 25.32 11.15
CA TYR A 124 20.93 24.38 10.57
C TYR A 124 21.56 23.23 9.79
#